data_AF-A0A811UGG6-F1
#
_entry.id   AF-A0A811UGG6-F1
#
_cell.length_a   1.000
_cell.length_b   1.000
_cell.length_c   1.000
_cell.angle_alpha   90.00
_cell.angle_beta   90.00
_cell.angle_gamma   90.00
#
_symmetry.space_group_name_H-M   'P 1'
#
loop_
_entity.id
_entity.type
_entity.pdbx_description
1 polymer ?
#
loop_
_entity_poly.entity_id
_entity_poly.type
_entity_poly.pdbx_seq_one_letter_code
_entity_poly.pdbx_strand_id
1 'polypeptide(L)'
;MLARFIGAALLTLFCLWPAQLDAFVAQSMGCHHNGTWYADRSLVPTMEKCLTCQCQKKTLVCRLKVCPEMPMPPPRGCIVVQQRNSCCPYLSCARLDAFYKIPATRRIIAYLDHYERESIDRVVNDNMLQRRSDDSEVDMYVCVKNGTVYKSGSAMSSSNLCTYCYCIGK
;
A
#
# COMPACT_ATOMS: atom_id res chain seq x y z
N MET A 1 13.93 -45.81 50.88
CA MET A 1 14.54 -45.12 49.72
C MET A 1 13.76 -45.28 48.41
N LEU A 2 12.98 -46.34 48.20
CA LEU A 2 12.20 -46.57 46.96
C LEU A 2 11.04 -45.58 46.71
N ALA A 3 10.40 -45.02 47.75
CA ALA A 3 9.26 -44.10 47.60
C ALA A 3 9.62 -42.74 46.98
N ARG A 4 10.88 -42.30 47.08
CA ARG A 4 11.33 -41.03 46.49
C ARG A 4 11.60 -41.13 44.98
N PHE A 5 11.92 -42.32 44.48
CA PHE A 5 12.15 -42.55 43.05
C PHE A 5 10.84 -42.70 42.26
N ILE A 6 9.78 -43.25 42.89
CA ILE A 6 8.45 -43.39 42.28
C ILE A 6 7.79 -42.01 42.10
N GLY A 7 7.93 -41.11 43.08
CA GLY A 7 7.42 -39.74 42.97
C GLY A 7 8.07 -38.94 41.85
N ALA A 8 9.38 -39.10 41.63
CA ALA A 8 10.10 -38.43 40.54
C ALA A 8 9.71 -38.96 39.15
N ALA A 9 9.48 -40.27 39.00
CA ALA A 9 9.07 -40.87 37.73
C ALA A 9 7.61 -40.57 37.36
N LEU A 10 6.70 -40.45 38.33
CA LEU A 10 5.31 -40.03 38.10
C LEU A 10 5.22 -38.54 37.72
N LEU A 11 6.05 -37.69 38.32
CA LEU A 11 6.12 -36.26 37.98
C LEU A 11 6.66 -36.01 36.56
N THR A 12 7.62 -36.82 36.08
CA THR A 12 8.12 -36.70 34.70
C THR A 12 7.11 -37.21 33.67
N LEU A 13 6.38 -38.30 33.95
CA LEU A 13 5.27 -38.78 33.12
C LEU A 13 4.10 -37.78 33.04
N PHE A 14 3.79 -37.07 34.13
CA PHE A 14 2.77 -36.02 34.13
C PHE A 14 3.18 -34.76 33.34
N CYS A 15 4.47 -34.41 33.31
CA CYS A 15 4.96 -33.27 32.54
C CYS A 15 5.14 -33.53 31.04
N LEU A 16 5.34 -34.79 30.62
CA LEU A 16 5.50 -35.18 29.20
C LEU A 16 4.17 -35.44 28.48
N TRP A 17 3.10 -35.74 29.21
CA TRP A 17 1.78 -36.01 28.63
C TRP A 17 1.14 -34.84 27.87
N PRO A 18 1.19 -33.56 28.34
CA PRO A 18 0.49 -32.48 27.66
C PRO A 18 1.07 -32.15 26.28
N ALA A 19 2.41 -32.15 26.14
CA ALA A 19 3.07 -31.81 24.87
C ALA A 19 2.76 -32.81 23.75
N GLN A 20 2.56 -34.09 24.10
CA GLN A 20 2.29 -35.13 23.12
C GLN A 20 0.83 -35.11 22.63
N LEU A 21 -0.10 -34.65 23.47
CA LEU A 21 -1.49 -34.42 23.06
C LEU A 21 -1.61 -33.23 22.10
N ASP A 22 -0.94 -32.12 22.36
CA ASP A 22 -1.02 -30.92 21.50
C ASP A 22 -0.51 -31.20 20.07
N ALA A 23 0.58 -31.96 19.94
CA ALA A 23 1.09 -32.39 18.64
C ALA A 23 0.10 -33.31 17.89
N PHE A 24 -0.54 -34.24 18.61
CA PHE A 24 -1.55 -35.13 18.04
C PHE A 24 -2.84 -34.39 17.62
N VAL A 25 -3.28 -33.40 18.40
CA VAL A 25 -4.44 -32.56 18.08
C VAL A 25 -4.14 -31.68 16.85
N ALA A 26 -2.95 -31.09 16.76
CA ALA A 26 -2.52 -30.34 15.58
C ALA A 26 -2.45 -31.23 14.32
N GLN A 27 -2.04 -32.49 14.45
CA GLN A 27 -1.98 -33.41 13.31
C GLN A 27 -3.35 -33.98 12.92
N SER A 28 -4.26 -34.16 13.90
CA SER A 28 -5.59 -34.73 13.67
C SER A 28 -6.63 -33.71 13.20
N MET A 29 -6.48 -32.42 13.52
CA MET A 29 -7.44 -31.37 13.13
C MET A 29 -6.81 -30.12 12.50
N GLY A 30 -5.49 -29.97 12.58
CA GLY A 30 -4.75 -28.84 12.04
C GLY A 30 -4.38 -28.97 10.56
N CYS A 31 -3.70 -27.95 10.05
CA CYS A 31 -3.32 -27.80 8.65
C CYS A 31 -1.80 -27.85 8.50
N HIS A 32 -1.31 -28.53 7.47
CA HIS A 32 0.11 -28.54 7.14
C HIS A 32 0.41 -27.51 6.05
N HIS A 33 1.27 -26.53 6.32
CA HIS A 33 1.66 -25.49 5.37
C HIS A 33 3.14 -25.13 5.54
N ASN A 34 3.89 -25.11 4.43
CA ASN A 34 5.32 -24.77 4.41
C ASN A 34 6.17 -25.55 5.45
N GLY A 35 5.94 -26.86 5.57
CA GLY A 35 6.67 -27.74 6.49
C GLY A 35 6.29 -27.60 7.96
N THR A 36 5.29 -26.79 8.30
CA THR A 36 4.84 -26.54 9.68
C THR A 36 3.38 -26.93 9.86
N TRP A 37 3.04 -27.46 11.04
CA TRP A 37 1.66 -27.77 11.43
C TRP A 37 1.02 -26.61 12.19
N TYR A 38 -0.18 -26.24 11.77
CA TYR A 38 -0.97 -25.15 12.34
C TYR A 38 -2.23 -25.72 12.97
N ALA A 39 -2.53 -25.35 14.22
CA ALA A 39 -3.73 -25.81 14.92
C ALA A 39 -5.02 -25.31 14.25
N ASP A 40 -6.15 -25.97 14.50
CA ASP A 40 -7.45 -25.50 14.04
C ASP A 40 -7.71 -24.06 14.49
N ARG A 41 -8.25 -23.23 13.60
CA ARG A 41 -8.53 -21.79 13.75
C ARG A 41 -7.30 -20.88 13.92
N SER A 42 -6.09 -21.42 13.88
CA SER A 42 -4.88 -20.60 13.95
C SER A 42 -4.62 -19.84 12.64
N LEU A 43 -3.98 -18.67 12.75
CA LEU A 43 -3.51 -17.88 11.62
C LEU A 43 -2.22 -18.48 11.07
N VAL A 44 -2.15 -18.58 9.75
CA VAL A 44 -0.97 -19.09 9.05
C VAL A 44 -0.20 -17.90 8.45
N PRO A 45 1.09 -17.72 8.80
CA PRO A 45 1.90 -16.64 8.25
C PRO A 45 2.12 -16.85 6.74
N THR A 46 1.92 -15.78 5.98
CA THR A 46 2.07 -15.73 4.52
C THR A 46 3.13 -14.71 4.13
N MET A 47 3.81 -14.96 3.01
CA MET A 47 4.75 -14.00 2.40
C MET A 47 4.01 -12.75 1.88
N GLU A 48 2.80 -12.95 1.35
CA GLU A 48 1.94 -11.89 0.86
C GLU A 48 1.25 -11.16 2.00
N LYS A 49 1.49 -9.85 2.12
CA LYS A 49 0.95 -9.00 3.21
C LYS A 49 -0.56 -8.82 3.15
N CYS A 50 -1.12 -8.90 1.94
CA CYS A 50 -2.55 -8.78 1.70
C CYS A 50 -3.29 -10.11 1.79
N LEU A 51 -2.58 -11.22 1.92
CA LEU A 51 -3.17 -12.52 2.10
C LEU A 51 -3.28 -12.83 3.60
N THR A 52 -4.42 -13.32 4.04
CA THR A 52 -4.58 -13.82 5.40
C THR A 52 -5.18 -15.22 5.33
N CYS A 53 -4.43 -16.19 5.83
CA CYS A 53 -4.84 -17.59 5.83
C CYS A 53 -5.14 -18.04 7.24
N GLN A 54 -6.21 -18.83 7.39
CA GLN A 54 -6.60 -19.46 8.64
C GLN A 54 -6.81 -20.95 8.40
N CYS A 55 -6.31 -21.77 9.32
CA CYS A 55 -6.64 -23.19 9.31
C CYS A 55 -8.07 -23.40 9.80
N GLN A 56 -8.89 -24.15 9.05
CA GLN A 56 -10.23 -24.54 9.46
C GLN A 56 -10.41 -26.03 9.18
N LYS A 57 -10.41 -26.86 10.24
CA LYS A 57 -10.65 -28.31 10.20
C LYS A 57 -9.90 -29.00 9.05
N LYS A 58 -8.56 -28.95 9.08
CA LYS A 58 -7.62 -29.44 8.04
C LYS A 58 -7.62 -28.69 6.70
N THR A 59 -8.45 -27.68 6.49
CA THR A 59 -8.47 -26.89 5.27
C THR A 59 -7.85 -25.52 5.51
N LEU A 60 -6.93 -25.11 4.63
CA LEU A 60 -6.37 -23.76 4.67
C LEU A 60 -7.31 -22.80 3.94
N VAL A 61 -7.94 -21.88 4.67
CA VAL A 61 -8.86 -20.89 4.10
C VAL A 61 -8.16 -19.54 4.05
N CYS A 62 -7.84 -19.10 2.84
CA CYS A 62 -7.17 -17.82 2.59
C CYS A 62 -8.13 -16.76 2.06
N ARG A 63 -7.94 -15.53 2.51
CA ARG A 63 -8.66 -14.35 2.04
C ARG A 63 -7.65 -13.32 1.56
N LEU A 64 -7.81 -12.87 0.31
CA LEU A 64 -7.01 -11.80 -0.25
C LEU A 64 -7.73 -10.47 -0.01
N LYS A 65 -7.03 -9.53 0.60
CA LYS A 65 -7.48 -8.14 0.73
C LYS A 65 -7.08 -7.37 -0.51
N VAL A 66 -8.07 -6.90 -1.27
CA VAL A 66 -7.86 -5.95 -2.37
C VAL A 66 -7.82 -4.54 -1.80
N CYS A 67 -6.87 -3.72 -2.26
CA CYS A 67 -6.74 -2.35 -1.79
C CYS A 67 -7.72 -1.40 -2.50
N PRO A 68 -8.20 -0.36 -1.80
CA PRO A 68 -9.07 0.64 -2.40
C PRO A 68 -8.32 1.41 -3.49
N GLU A 69 -9.05 1.85 -4.51
CA GLU A 69 -8.51 2.74 -5.54
C GLU A 69 -8.21 4.12 -4.94
N MET A 70 -7.03 4.65 -5.25
CA MET A 70 -6.55 5.91 -4.68
C MET A 70 -6.79 7.04 -5.68
N PRO A 71 -7.39 8.17 -5.26
CA PRO A 71 -7.59 9.31 -6.15
C PRO A 71 -6.25 9.87 -6.63
N MET A 72 -6.11 10.01 -7.95
CA MET A 72 -4.97 10.67 -8.59
C MET A 72 -5.46 11.91 -9.36
N PRO A 73 -5.02 13.13 -8.99
CA PRO A 73 -4.10 13.46 -7.91
C PRO A 73 -4.73 13.32 -6.50
N PRO A 74 -3.93 13.15 -5.43
CA PRO A 74 -4.44 13.16 -4.06
C PRO A 74 -5.16 14.48 -3.73
N PRO A 75 -6.22 14.47 -2.88
CA PRO A 75 -6.90 15.68 -2.43
C PRO A 75 -5.95 16.65 -1.72
N ARG A 76 -6.28 17.95 -1.74
CA ARG A 76 -5.44 18.98 -1.11
C ARG A 76 -5.22 18.70 0.37
N GLY A 77 -3.98 18.86 0.81
CA GLY A 77 -3.58 18.56 2.18
C GLY A 77 -3.44 17.07 2.48
N CYS A 78 -3.67 16.18 1.51
CA CYS A 78 -3.50 14.74 1.67
C CYS A 78 -2.34 14.20 0.84
N ILE A 79 -1.65 13.20 1.39
CA ILE A 79 -0.60 12.43 0.71
C ILE A 79 -0.91 10.94 0.78
N VAL A 80 -0.51 10.19 -0.24
CA VAL A 80 -0.60 8.72 -0.23
C VAL A 80 0.59 8.17 0.56
N VAL A 81 0.33 7.39 1.60
CA VAL A 81 1.36 6.79 2.45
C VAL A 81 1.26 5.27 2.39
N GLN A 82 2.39 4.62 2.07
CA GLN A 82 2.56 3.18 2.17
C GLN A 82 3.53 2.87 3.32
N GLN A 83 3.04 2.24 4.39
CA GLN A 83 3.90 1.83 5.50
C GLN A 83 4.64 0.52 5.19
N ARG A 84 5.82 0.33 5.79
CA ARG A 84 6.48 -0.98 5.76
C ARG A 84 5.60 -1.95 6.55
N ASN A 85 5.25 -3.06 5.91
CA ASN A 85 4.43 -4.16 6.49
C ASN A 85 2.92 -3.92 6.51
N SER A 86 2.42 -2.82 5.93
CA SER A 86 1.00 -2.69 5.61
C SER A 86 0.65 -3.35 4.27
N CYS A 87 -0.54 -3.95 4.19
CA CYS A 87 -1.09 -4.43 2.92
C CYS A 87 -1.44 -3.26 1.98
N CYS A 88 -2.22 -2.28 2.45
CA CYS A 88 -2.73 -1.20 1.60
C CYS A 88 -2.16 0.17 1.95
N PRO A 89 -2.07 1.07 0.95
CA PRO A 89 -1.80 2.47 1.19
C PRO A 89 -3.00 3.14 1.85
N TYR A 90 -2.76 4.29 2.48
CA TYR A 90 -3.81 5.16 3.02
C TYR A 90 -3.50 6.62 2.73
N LEU A 91 -4.52 7.48 2.79
CA LEU A 91 -4.35 8.93 2.72
C LEU A 91 -4.01 9.46 4.11
N SER A 92 -2.86 10.11 4.23
CA SER A 92 -2.53 10.94 5.38
C SER A 92 -2.85 12.38 5.04
N CYS A 93 -3.88 12.94 5.66
CA CYS A 93 -4.27 14.32 5.46
C CYS A 93 -3.75 15.17 6.62
N ALA A 94 -2.96 16.19 6.33
CA ALA A 94 -2.73 17.27 7.26
C ALA A 94 -4.09 17.87 7.59
N ARG A 95 -4.47 17.81 8.86
CA ARG A 95 -5.72 18.37 9.35
C ARG A 95 -5.68 19.87 9.07
N LEU A 96 -6.34 20.29 7.99
CA LEU A 96 -6.72 21.68 7.80
C LEU A 96 -7.84 21.95 8.80
N ASP A 97 -7.50 22.16 10.08
CA ASP A 97 -8.38 22.82 11.05
C ASP A 97 -8.50 24.32 10.70
N ALA A 98 -8.81 24.59 9.43
CA ALA A 98 -9.03 25.92 8.90
C ALA A 98 -10.28 25.89 8.02
N PHE A 99 -11.42 26.04 8.69
CA PHE A 99 -12.60 26.72 8.17
C PHE A 99 -13.21 26.19 6.86
N TYR A 100 -13.75 24.96 6.86
CA TYR A 100 -14.86 24.64 5.93
C TYR A 100 -16.18 25.20 6.46
N LYS A 101 -16.24 26.52 6.68
CA LYS A 101 -17.49 27.31 6.68
C LYS A 101 -17.57 28.02 5.33
N ILE A 102 -17.63 27.25 4.25
CA ILE A 102 -17.95 27.80 2.92
C ILE A 102 -19.48 27.68 2.78
N PRO A 103 -20.23 28.79 2.69
CA PRO A 103 -21.65 28.73 2.37
C PRO A 103 -21.85 28.03 1.03
N ALA A 104 -22.88 27.20 0.92
CA ALA A 104 -23.09 26.20 -0.13
C ALA A 104 -23.18 26.74 -1.58
N THR A 105 -22.99 28.03 -1.82
CA THR A 105 -23.09 28.70 -3.12
C THR A 105 -21.75 28.97 -3.82
N ARG A 106 -20.59 28.69 -3.19
CA ARG A 106 -19.24 28.86 -3.81
C ARG A 106 -18.44 27.56 -3.92
N ARG A 107 -19.10 26.43 -4.18
CA ARG A 107 -18.45 25.10 -4.19
C ARG A 107 -17.64 24.75 -5.45
N ILE A 108 -17.55 25.62 -6.46
CA ILE A 108 -16.93 25.29 -7.76
C ILE A 108 -15.89 26.33 -8.20
N ILE A 109 -15.01 26.83 -7.32
CA ILE A 109 -13.91 27.71 -7.80
C ILE A 109 -12.56 27.40 -7.15
N ALA A 110 -12.50 26.79 -5.97
CA ALA A 110 -11.20 26.54 -5.34
C ALA A 110 -10.37 25.41 -6.00
N TYR A 111 -10.99 24.46 -6.73
CA TYR A 111 -10.29 23.33 -7.33
C TYR A 111 -9.41 23.74 -8.53
N LEU A 112 -9.88 24.69 -9.36
CA LEU A 112 -9.14 25.20 -10.52
C LEU A 112 -8.03 26.20 -10.11
N ASP A 113 -8.19 26.93 -9.02
CA ASP A 113 -7.35 28.09 -8.72
C ASP A 113 -5.86 27.76 -8.42
N HIS A 114 -5.50 26.52 -8.03
CA HIS A 114 -4.08 26.17 -7.81
C HIS A 114 -3.35 25.77 -9.10
N TYR A 115 -4.05 25.11 -10.04
CA TYR A 115 -3.47 24.81 -11.35
C TYR A 115 -3.48 26.05 -12.24
N GLU A 116 -4.52 26.89 -12.10
CA GLU A 116 -4.58 28.20 -12.75
C GLU A 116 -3.56 29.18 -12.15
N ARG A 117 -3.35 29.27 -10.83
CA ARG A 117 -2.29 30.14 -10.25
C ARG A 117 -0.90 29.82 -10.76
N GLU A 118 -0.54 28.54 -10.82
CA GLU A 118 0.75 28.14 -11.38
C GLU A 118 0.89 28.53 -12.86
N SER A 119 -0.22 28.61 -13.60
CA SER A 119 -0.24 29.13 -14.96
C SER A 119 -0.23 30.66 -15.05
N ILE A 120 -0.78 31.36 -14.06
CA ILE A 120 -0.85 32.84 -13.99
C ILE A 120 0.46 33.43 -13.47
N ASP A 121 1.13 32.82 -12.49
CA ASP A 121 2.44 33.28 -12.00
C ASP A 121 3.54 33.14 -13.08
N ARG A 122 3.33 32.29 -14.09
CA ARG A 122 4.17 32.22 -15.31
C ARG A 122 3.91 33.37 -16.29
N VAL A 123 2.74 34.02 -16.22
CA VAL A 123 2.35 35.13 -17.11
C VAL A 123 2.69 36.49 -16.50
N VAL A 124 2.75 36.59 -15.16
CA VAL A 124 2.87 37.89 -14.47
C VAL A 124 4.32 38.27 -14.11
N ASN A 125 5.25 37.30 -14.02
CA ASN A 125 6.66 37.65 -13.79
C ASN A 125 7.46 37.58 -15.09
N ASP A 126 7.63 38.73 -15.75
CA ASP A 126 8.51 38.92 -16.92
C ASP A 126 9.99 38.53 -16.65
N ASN A 127 10.37 38.18 -15.42
CA ASN A 127 11.74 37.81 -15.04
C ASN A 127 11.94 36.40 -14.44
N MET A 128 10.98 35.46 -14.55
CA MET A 128 11.27 34.03 -14.23
C MET A 128 11.83 33.23 -15.43
N LEU A 129 12.02 33.86 -16.60
CA LEU A 129 12.85 33.30 -17.67
C LEU A 129 14.35 33.51 -17.41
N GLN A 130 14.80 33.48 -16.15
CA GLN A 130 16.18 33.08 -15.87
C GLN A 130 16.31 31.57 -16.12
N ARG A 131 16.30 31.28 -17.42
CA ARG A 131 17.00 30.23 -18.12
C ARG A 131 18.15 29.75 -17.22
N ARG A 132 17.99 28.58 -16.59
CA ARG A 132 19.16 27.87 -16.08
C ARG A 132 20.08 27.70 -17.29
N SER A 133 21.26 28.30 -17.20
CA SER A 133 22.29 28.36 -18.23
C SER A 133 22.94 27.00 -18.54
N ASP A 134 22.29 25.90 -18.17
CA ASP A 134 22.76 24.52 -18.36
C ASP A 134 21.82 23.66 -19.22
N ASP A 135 20.65 24.17 -19.62
CA ASP A 135 19.83 23.48 -20.61
C ASP A 135 20.40 23.81 -22.01
N SER A 136 21.46 23.09 -22.36
CA SER A 136 21.98 23.00 -23.72
C SER A 136 20.81 22.80 -24.71
N GLU A 137 20.87 23.51 -25.83
CA GLU A 137 19.96 23.47 -27.00
C GLU A 137 19.93 22.09 -27.70
N VAL A 138 19.79 21.03 -26.94
CA VAL A 138 19.64 19.68 -27.44
C VAL A 138 18.18 19.31 -27.20
N ASP A 139 17.40 19.76 -28.18
CA ASP A 139 16.12 19.19 -28.56
C ASP A 139 14.88 19.45 -27.69
N MET A 140 14.18 20.53 -28.06
CA MET A 140 12.81 20.81 -27.65
C MET A 140 11.81 19.89 -28.38
N TYR A 141 11.95 18.59 -28.20
CA TYR A 141 10.98 17.63 -28.71
C TYR A 141 9.75 17.55 -27.83
N VAL A 142 8.62 17.55 -28.51
CA VAL A 142 7.30 17.63 -27.89
C VAL A 142 6.39 16.66 -28.62
N CYS A 143 5.68 15.82 -27.87
CA CYS A 143 4.70 14.89 -28.42
C CYS A 143 3.30 15.48 -28.27
N VAL A 144 2.47 15.35 -29.30
CA VAL A 144 1.06 15.79 -29.23
C VAL A 144 0.16 14.57 -29.37
N LYS A 145 -0.75 14.37 -28.40
CA LYS A 145 -1.76 13.30 -28.45
C LYS A 145 -3.11 13.85 -28.00
N ASN A 146 -4.12 13.70 -28.85
CA ASN A 146 -5.49 14.19 -28.62
C ASN A 146 -5.53 15.67 -28.20
N GLY A 147 -4.73 16.52 -28.85
CA GLY A 147 -4.65 17.96 -28.57
C GLY A 147 -3.89 18.32 -27.29
N THR A 148 -3.38 17.34 -26.54
CA THR A 148 -2.53 17.59 -25.36
C THR A 148 -1.06 17.49 -25.75
N VAL A 149 -0.27 18.44 -25.26
CA VAL A 149 1.14 18.65 -25.60
C VAL A 149 2.02 18.16 -24.44
N TYR A 150 2.98 17.28 -24.73
CA TYR A 150 3.85 16.64 -23.74
C TYR A 150 5.32 16.96 -24.03
N LYS A 151 6.07 17.37 -22.99
CA LYS A 151 7.53 17.55 -23.09
C LYS A 151 8.23 16.19 -23.16
N SER A 152 9.34 16.11 -23.88
CA SER A 152 10.23 14.92 -23.88
C SER A 152 10.53 14.44 -22.45
N GLY A 153 10.39 13.13 -22.22
CA GLY A 153 10.51 12.46 -20.91
C GLY A 153 9.22 12.41 -20.08
N SER A 154 8.15 13.12 -20.48
CA SER A 154 6.90 13.17 -19.68
C SER A 154 6.01 11.96 -19.92
N ALA A 155 5.34 11.49 -18.86
CA ALA A 155 4.31 10.46 -18.95
C ALA A 155 3.03 11.02 -19.61
N MET A 156 2.42 10.23 -20.49
CA MET A 156 1.21 10.63 -21.23
C MET A 156 -0.07 10.19 -20.50
N SER A 157 -1.13 11.00 -20.59
CA SER A 157 -2.40 10.78 -19.87
C SER A 157 -3.20 9.57 -20.34
N SER A 158 -2.90 9.05 -21.53
CA SER A 158 -3.59 7.91 -22.13
C SER A 158 -3.15 6.54 -21.62
N SER A 159 -2.30 6.51 -20.58
CA SER A 159 -1.77 5.27 -20.02
C SER A 159 -2.84 4.56 -19.20
N ASN A 160 -3.04 3.26 -19.44
CA ASN A 160 -3.83 2.43 -18.53
C ASN A 160 -2.93 1.98 -17.36
N LEU A 161 -3.52 1.46 -16.28
CA LEU A 161 -2.79 1.08 -15.05
C LEU A 161 -1.59 0.14 -15.27
N CYS A 162 -1.56 -0.59 -16.39
CA CYS A 162 -0.52 -1.57 -16.72
C CYS A 162 0.44 -1.14 -17.83
N THR A 163 0.15 -0.06 -18.57
CA THR A 163 1.01 0.44 -19.67
C THR A 163 1.13 1.95 -19.60
N TYR A 164 2.34 2.42 -19.31
CA TYR A 164 2.69 3.84 -19.30
C TYR A 164 3.38 4.22 -20.61
N CYS A 165 2.77 5.13 -21.36
CA CYS A 165 3.41 5.74 -22.52
C CYS A 165 4.17 6.99 -22.10
N TYR A 166 5.40 7.15 -22.58
CA TYR A 166 6.20 8.34 -22.38
C TYR A 166 6.40 9.05 -23.71
N CYS A 167 6.44 10.38 -23.66
CA CYS A 167 6.91 11.16 -24.80
C CYS A 167 8.43 11.02 -24.90
N ILE A 168 8.92 10.41 -25.97
CA ILE A 168 10.36 10.30 -26.24
C ILE A 168 10.65 11.16 -27.46
N GLY A 169 11.36 12.25 -27.23
CA GLY A 169 11.95 13.07 -28.29
C GLY A 169 13.10 12.35 -28.98
N LYS A 170 13.27 12.57 -30.28
CA LYS A 170 14.27 11.92 -31.13
C LYS A 170 14.94 12.92 -32.03
#